data_AF-A0A935Q0Q3-F1
#
_entry.id   AF-A0A935Q0Q3-F1
#
_cell.length_a   1.000
_cell.length_b   1.000
_cell.length_c   1.000
_cell.angle_alpha   90.00
_cell.angle_beta   90.00
_cell.angle_gamma   90.00
#
_symmetry.space_group_name_H-M   'P 1'
#
loop_
_entity.id
_entity.type
_entity.pdbx_description
1 polymer ?
#
loop_
_entity_poly.entity_id
_entity_poly.type
_entity_poly.pdbx_seq_one_letter_code
_entity_poly.pdbx_strand_id
1 'polypeptide(L)'
;MVDHHTVPIVMLVVVLAVVALAFAVSWRRGASALPVAAFAALTCGLLAAQAAVADGLPSCLRRAAEQAPQEVLLAVRPSDEELLARLVYAEARSTGFADDPRVARGIAWGAMNRVRLAEVSASARRRYGSGVAGVIFQPQQFNPAVSRRSPFAADFLCPQDAAAWQLAVAAAGMAVRGHDYPLLDTPWERRHGLSLVVNFYYPQSAQARGPLAPWEGSAGLSFIGEPESVDLPPAARVRFYRLERPPADLDTAARRPSPPAAGGR
;
A
#
# COMPACT_ATOMS: atom_id res chain seq x y z
N MET A 1 -0.26 13.64 34.34
CA MET A 1 -1.47 13.15 33.63
C MET A 1 -2.20 14.36 33.11
N VAL A 2 -2.03 14.69 31.82
CA VAL A 2 -2.79 15.73 31.13
C VAL A 2 -3.78 14.99 30.23
N ASP A 3 -5.07 15.13 30.51
CA ASP A 3 -6.14 14.45 29.79
C ASP A 3 -6.10 14.77 28.30
N HIS A 4 -5.97 13.74 27.46
CA HIS A 4 -5.95 13.85 26.00
C HIS A 4 -7.32 14.25 25.40
N HIS A 5 -8.36 14.36 26.23
CA HIS A 5 -9.66 14.91 25.86
C HIS A 5 -9.78 16.43 26.11
N THR A 6 -8.85 17.05 26.85
CA THR A 6 -8.95 18.48 27.18
C THR A 6 -8.50 19.37 26.01
N VAL A 7 -7.54 18.91 25.20
CA VAL A 7 -7.00 19.65 24.04
C VAL A 7 -8.06 19.90 22.96
N PRO A 8 -8.87 18.92 22.51
CA PRO A 8 -9.90 19.19 21.49
C PRO A 8 -11.03 20.09 22.01
N ILE A 9 -11.37 20.01 23.31
CA ILE A 9 -12.41 20.86 23.92
C ILE A 9 -11.93 22.31 24.02
N VAL A 10 -10.69 22.54 24.45
CA VAL A 10 -10.10 23.88 24.52
C VAL A 10 -10.02 24.50 23.12
N MET A 11 -9.63 23.72 22.11
CA MET A 11 -9.56 24.20 20.73
C MET A 11 -10.96 24.56 20.19
N LEU A 12 -11.98 23.74 20.47
CA LEU A 12 -13.37 24.01 20.11
C LEU A 12 -13.89 25.32 20.74
N VAL A 13 -13.62 25.52 22.04
CA VAL A 13 -14.03 26.73 22.76
C VAL A 13 -13.32 27.97 22.20
N VAL A 14 -12.03 27.88 21.88
CA VAL A 14 -11.28 28.99 21.26
C VAL A 14 -11.83 29.32 19.88
N VAL A 15 -12.13 28.32 19.05
CA VAL A 15 -12.71 28.53 17.72
C VAL A 15 -14.09 29.18 17.82
N LEU A 16 -14.97 28.70 18.72
CA LEU A 16 -16.28 29.29 18.93
C LEU A 16 -16.19 30.73 19.46
N ALA A 17 -15.23 31.01 20.36
CA ALA A 17 -14.99 32.36 20.86
C ALA A 17 -14.51 33.31 19.76
N VAL A 18 -13.59 32.87 18.89
CA VAL A 18 -13.10 33.66 17.74
C VAL A 18 -14.23 33.93 16.74
N VAL A 19 -15.07 32.93 16.45
CA VAL A 19 -16.24 33.08 15.57
C VAL A 19 -17.25 34.06 16.16
N ALA A 20 -17.56 33.95 17.45
CA ALA A 20 -18.47 34.87 18.13
C ALA A 20 -17.91 36.31 18.15
N LEU A 21 -16.60 36.47 18.36
CA LEU A 21 -15.93 37.78 18.35
C LEU A 21 -15.98 38.41 16.94
N ALA A 22 -15.70 37.61 15.90
CA ALA A 22 -15.80 38.06 14.51
C ALA A 22 -17.25 38.48 14.15
N PHE A 23 -18.24 37.72 14.63
CA PHE A 23 -19.66 38.04 14.45
C PHE A 23 -20.04 39.36 15.13
N ALA A 24 -19.62 39.55 16.39
CA ALA A 24 -19.87 40.77 17.16
C ALA A 24 -19.18 42.02 16.55
N VAL A 25 -17.96 41.87 16.03
CA VAL A 25 -17.22 42.94 15.36
C VAL A 25 -17.85 43.30 14.00
N SER A 26 -18.35 42.31 13.25
CA SER A 26 -19.06 42.54 11.99
C SER A 26 -20.40 43.25 12.20
N TRP A 27 -21.14 42.90 13.26
CA TRP A 27 -22.43 43.52 13.59
C TRP A 27 -22.28 45.00 13.99
N ARG A 28 -21.21 45.34 14.73
CA ARG A 28 -20.91 46.73 15.12
C ARG A 28 -20.50 47.65 13.97
N ARG A 29 -20.03 47.10 12.85
CA ARG A 29 -19.48 47.90 11.73
C ARG A 29 -20.44 48.11 10.57
N GLY A 30 -21.68 47.62 10.64
CA GLY A 30 -22.66 47.81 9.56
C GLY A 30 -22.16 47.32 8.19
N ALA A 31 -21.29 46.31 8.17
CA ALA A 31 -20.66 45.81 6.96
C ALA A 31 -21.50 44.70 6.33
N SER A 32 -21.72 44.82 5.02
CA SER A 32 -22.47 43.91 4.14
C SER A 32 -22.06 42.44 4.32
N ALA A 33 -23.01 41.51 4.16
CA ALA A 33 -22.95 40.06 4.45
C ALA A 33 -21.83 39.21 3.77
N LEU A 34 -20.95 39.82 2.97
CA LEU A 34 -19.89 39.15 2.21
C LEU A 34 -18.74 38.52 3.03
N PRO A 35 -18.22 39.13 4.12
CA PRO A 35 -17.08 38.56 4.85
C PRO A 35 -17.48 37.37 5.73
N VAL A 36 -18.74 37.31 6.18
CA VAL A 36 -19.26 36.19 6.99
C VAL A 36 -19.43 34.93 6.13
N ALA A 37 -19.92 35.08 4.90
CA ALA A 37 -20.06 33.97 3.96
C ALA A 37 -18.69 33.38 3.53
N ALA A 38 -17.69 34.23 3.29
CA ALA A 38 -16.34 33.79 2.95
C ALA A 38 -15.67 33.04 4.12
N PHE A 39 -15.83 33.52 5.35
CA PHE A 39 -15.28 32.86 6.53
C PHE A 39 -16.00 31.54 6.82
N ALA A 40 -17.33 31.50 6.68
CA ALA A 40 -18.12 30.27 6.82
C ALA A 40 -17.78 29.24 5.74
N ALA A 41 -17.53 29.65 4.50
CA ALA A 41 -17.07 28.77 3.44
C ALA A 41 -15.65 28.23 3.72
N LEU A 42 -14.76 29.06 4.26
CA LEU A 42 -13.40 28.63 4.63
C LEU A 42 -13.42 27.64 5.80
N THR A 43 -14.23 27.90 6.83
CA THR A 43 -14.37 27.00 7.99
C THR A 43 -15.12 25.73 7.63
N CYS A 44 -16.18 25.78 6.81
CA CYS A 44 -16.80 24.57 6.24
C CYS A 44 -15.82 23.79 5.36
N GLY A 45 -14.97 24.46 4.58
CA GLY A 45 -13.92 23.82 3.78
C GLY A 45 -12.88 23.11 4.64
N LEU A 46 -12.43 23.76 5.72
CA LEU A 46 -11.50 23.17 6.70
C LEU A 46 -12.13 22.03 7.51
N LEU A 47 -13.40 22.15 7.90
CA LEU A 47 -14.14 21.10 8.62
C LEU A 47 -14.49 19.92 7.71
N ALA A 48 -14.81 20.15 6.43
CA ALA A 48 -15.02 19.10 5.45
C ALA A 48 -13.70 18.39 5.11
N ALA A 49 -12.59 19.13 5.03
CA ALA A 49 -11.26 18.55 4.89
C ALA A 49 -10.89 17.70 6.10
N GLN A 50 -11.27 18.09 7.33
CA GLN A 50 -11.07 17.29 8.55
C GLN A 50 -12.04 16.09 8.66
N ALA A 51 -13.28 16.24 8.21
CA ALA A 51 -14.27 15.15 8.19
C ALA A 51 -13.91 14.07 7.15
N ALA A 52 -13.27 14.43 6.04
CA ALA A 52 -12.73 13.46 5.08
C ALA A 52 -11.56 12.62 5.66
N VAL A 53 -10.95 13.04 6.78
CA VAL A 53 -9.90 12.28 7.48
C VAL A 53 -10.46 11.43 8.63
N ALA A 54 -11.78 11.46 8.87
CA ALA A 54 -12.41 10.79 10.01
C ALA A 54 -12.75 9.31 9.80
N ASP A 55 -12.62 8.77 8.58
CA ASP A 55 -12.64 7.31 8.32
C ASP A 55 -11.25 6.68 8.60
N GLY A 56 -10.75 6.94 9.81
CA GLY A 56 -9.31 6.87 10.12
C GLY A 56 -8.71 5.47 10.20
N LEU A 57 -9.51 4.43 10.44
CA LEU A 57 -9.07 3.03 10.55
C LEU A 57 -10.20 2.10 10.10
N PRO A 58 -9.87 0.94 9.50
CA PRO A 58 -10.87 -0.02 9.08
C PRO A 58 -11.36 -0.80 10.30
N SER A 59 -12.56 -1.40 10.21
CA SER A 59 -13.08 -2.26 11.27
C SER A 59 -12.11 -3.41 11.58
N CYS A 60 -11.83 -3.58 12.87
CA CYS A 60 -11.01 -4.70 13.35
C CYS A 60 -11.75 -6.02 13.17
N LEU A 61 -11.06 -6.99 12.54
CA LEU A 61 -11.61 -8.30 12.28
C LEU A 61 -11.23 -9.24 13.43
N ARG A 62 -12.24 -9.75 14.14
CA ARG A 62 -12.03 -10.72 15.21
C ARG A 62 -11.82 -12.11 14.62
N ARG A 63 -10.89 -12.86 15.21
CA ARG A 63 -10.62 -14.26 14.87
C ARG A 63 -10.66 -15.14 16.10
N ALA A 64 -11.12 -16.37 15.97
CA ALA A 64 -10.84 -17.39 16.98
C ALA A 64 -9.33 -17.74 16.95
N ALA A 65 -8.78 -18.21 18.07
CA ALA A 65 -7.33 -18.47 18.20
C ALA A 65 -6.78 -19.41 17.11
N GLU A 66 -7.56 -20.43 16.74
CA GLU A 66 -7.19 -21.44 15.73
C GLU A 66 -7.46 -21.02 14.27
N GLN A 67 -8.22 -19.94 14.08
CA GLN A 67 -8.64 -19.49 12.75
C GLN A 67 -7.50 -18.76 12.04
N ALA A 68 -7.27 -19.09 10.76
CA ALA A 68 -6.28 -18.37 9.96
C ALA A 68 -6.76 -16.94 9.62
N PRO A 69 -5.87 -15.94 9.56
CA PRO A 69 -6.23 -14.60 9.07
C PRO A 69 -6.93 -14.63 7.70
N GLN A 70 -6.48 -15.53 6.81
CA GLN A 70 -7.10 -15.78 5.51
C GLN A 70 -8.59 -16.15 5.62
N GLU A 71 -8.94 -17.07 6.53
CA GLU A 71 -10.32 -17.53 6.67
C GLU A 71 -11.25 -16.38 7.07
N VAL A 72 -10.77 -15.48 7.92
CA VAL A 72 -11.54 -14.29 8.36
C VAL A 72 -11.70 -13.28 7.23
N LEU A 73 -10.61 -12.95 6.54
CA LEU A 73 -10.63 -11.96 5.46
C LEU A 73 -11.43 -12.45 4.24
N LEU A 74 -11.35 -13.74 3.90
CA LEU A 74 -12.16 -14.32 2.84
C LEU A 74 -13.65 -14.40 3.19
N ALA A 75 -14.02 -14.44 4.47
CA ALA A 75 -15.42 -14.38 4.89
C ALA A 75 -15.99 -12.96 4.73
N VAL A 76 -15.20 -11.94 5.07
CA VAL A 76 -15.60 -10.52 4.97
C VAL A 76 -15.56 -10.03 3.52
N ARG A 77 -14.64 -10.54 2.70
CA ARG A 77 -14.40 -10.12 1.31
C ARG A 77 -14.23 -8.60 1.17
N PRO A 78 -13.21 -8.01 1.82
CA PRO A 78 -12.88 -6.60 1.59
C PRO A 78 -12.54 -6.35 0.13
N SER A 79 -12.57 -5.08 -0.28
CA SER A 79 -12.08 -4.70 -1.61
C SER A 79 -10.60 -5.07 -1.77
N ASP A 80 -10.15 -5.24 -3.02
CA ASP A 80 -8.73 -5.51 -3.31
C ASP A 80 -7.81 -4.40 -2.74
N GLU A 81 -8.27 -3.15 -2.78
CA GLU A 81 -7.54 -2.01 -2.22
C GLU A 81 -7.43 -2.10 -0.70
N GLU A 82 -8.52 -2.38 0.02
CA GLU A 82 -8.47 -2.55 1.48
C GLU A 82 -7.63 -3.77 1.86
N LEU A 83 -7.78 -4.88 1.15
CA LEU A 83 -7.01 -6.10 1.42
C LEU A 83 -5.50 -5.86 1.25
N LEU A 84 -5.12 -5.17 0.18
CA LEU A 84 -3.74 -4.77 -0.06
C LEU A 84 -3.27 -3.75 1.00
N ALA A 85 -4.09 -2.78 1.39
CA ALA A 85 -3.73 -1.81 2.43
C ALA A 85 -3.48 -2.49 3.78
N ARG A 86 -4.32 -3.45 4.17
CA ARG A 86 -4.10 -4.27 5.37
C ARG A 86 -2.76 -5.01 5.29
N LEU A 87 -2.45 -5.61 4.14
CA LEU A 87 -1.18 -6.32 3.94
C LEU A 87 -0.01 -5.36 4.12
N VAL A 88 -0.04 -4.23 3.39
CA VAL A 88 1.01 -3.21 3.41
C VAL A 88 1.23 -2.68 4.82
N TYR A 89 0.17 -2.41 5.56
CA TYR A 89 0.26 -1.98 6.96
C TYR A 89 1.02 -3.00 7.82
N ALA A 90 0.60 -4.27 7.79
CA ALA A 90 1.21 -5.32 8.60
C ALA A 90 2.66 -5.62 8.19
N GLU A 91 2.94 -5.67 6.89
CA GLU A 91 4.29 -5.91 6.37
C GLU A 91 5.22 -4.73 6.68
N ALA A 92 4.76 -3.48 6.52
CA ALA A 92 5.56 -2.29 6.85
C ALA A 92 5.92 -2.25 8.34
N ARG A 93 4.97 -2.59 9.22
CA ARG A 93 5.22 -2.78 10.67
C ARG A 93 6.30 -3.83 10.93
N SER A 94 6.28 -4.94 10.18
CA SER A 94 7.29 -5.99 10.31
C SER A 94 8.71 -5.56 9.91
N THR A 95 8.85 -4.49 9.13
CA THR A 95 10.16 -3.95 8.73
C THR A 95 10.82 -3.06 9.79
N GLY A 96 10.03 -2.55 10.75
CA GLY A 96 10.47 -1.51 11.69
C GLY A 96 10.38 -0.07 11.15
N PHE A 97 9.88 0.12 9.92
CA PHE A 97 9.81 1.42 9.22
C PHE A 97 8.39 1.75 8.74
N ALA A 98 7.38 1.50 9.57
CA ALA A 98 5.98 1.73 9.21
C ALA A 98 5.62 3.20 8.94
N ASP A 99 6.44 4.12 9.42
CA ASP A 99 6.32 5.56 9.24
C ASP A 99 6.97 6.06 7.92
N ASP A 100 7.76 5.24 7.23
CA ASP A 100 8.34 5.61 5.93
C ASP A 100 7.35 5.31 4.78
N PRO A 101 6.80 6.34 4.10
CA PRO A 101 5.87 6.14 3.01
C PRO A 101 6.48 5.34 1.85
N ARG A 102 7.80 5.39 1.67
CA ARG A 102 8.47 4.63 0.62
C ARG A 102 8.42 3.13 0.88
N VAL A 103 8.49 2.71 2.15
CA VAL A 103 8.38 1.30 2.51
C VAL A 103 6.99 0.76 2.17
N ALA A 104 5.94 1.51 2.53
CA ALA A 104 4.56 1.17 2.17
C ALA A 104 4.39 1.04 0.64
N ARG A 105 4.90 2.01 -0.13
CA ARG A 105 4.89 1.98 -1.60
C ARG A 105 5.63 0.78 -2.18
N GLY A 106 6.83 0.50 -1.67
CA GLY A 106 7.65 -0.61 -2.12
C GLY A 106 6.96 -1.97 -1.95
N ILE A 107 6.32 -2.19 -0.80
CA ILE A 107 5.56 -3.41 -0.51
C ILE A 107 4.33 -3.50 -1.42
N ALA A 108 3.56 -2.41 -1.56
CA ALA A 108 2.36 -2.38 -2.39
C ALA A 108 2.68 -2.71 -3.86
N TRP A 109 3.71 -2.09 -4.43
CA TRP A 109 4.16 -2.41 -5.78
C TRP A 109 4.67 -3.84 -5.89
N GLY A 110 5.52 -4.29 -4.97
CA GLY A 110 6.03 -5.66 -4.97
C GLY A 110 4.92 -6.72 -4.99
N ALA A 111 3.85 -6.51 -4.22
CA ALA A 111 2.67 -7.36 -4.25
C ALA A 111 1.94 -7.29 -5.59
N MET A 112 1.64 -6.08 -6.06
CA MET A 112 0.88 -5.89 -7.30
C MET A 112 1.64 -6.33 -8.56
N ASN A 113 2.97 -6.39 -8.53
CA ASN A 113 3.77 -6.94 -9.63
C ASN A 113 3.50 -8.42 -9.83
N ARG A 114 3.37 -9.16 -8.72
CA ARG A 114 3.00 -10.57 -8.75
C ARG A 114 1.58 -10.73 -9.31
N VAL A 115 0.65 -9.86 -8.91
CA VAL A 115 -0.74 -9.86 -9.41
C VAL A 115 -0.77 -9.67 -10.92
N ARG A 116 -0.16 -8.58 -11.42
CA ARG A 116 -0.13 -8.25 -12.86
C ARG A 116 0.55 -9.32 -13.70
N LEU A 117 1.66 -9.89 -13.22
CA LEU A 117 2.29 -11.02 -13.90
C LEU A 117 1.38 -12.25 -13.93
N ALA A 118 0.69 -12.56 -12.83
CA ALA A 118 -0.23 -13.71 -12.74
C ALA A 118 -1.49 -13.56 -13.61
N GLU A 119 -1.91 -12.34 -13.90
CA GLU A 119 -3.02 -12.07 -14.83
C GLU A 119 -2.68 -12.55 -16.24
N VAL A 120 -1.44 -12.30 -16.70
CA VAL A 120 -1.02 -12.59 -18.09
C VAL A 120 -0.22 -13.88 -18.27
N SER A 121 0.35 -14.46 -17.20
CA SER A 121 1.16 -15.68 -17.24
C SER A 121 0.53 -16.78 -16.39
N ALA A 122 0.25 -17.93 -17.01
CA ALA A 122 -0.25 -19.11 -16.32
C ALA A 122 0.81 -19.67 -15.35
N SER A 123 2.09 -19.59 -15.71
CA SER A 123 3.17 -20.01 -14.83
C SER A 123 3.32 -19.10 -13.61
N ALA A 124 3.23 -17.78 -13.79
CA ALA A 124 3.19 -16.81 -12.70
C ALA A 124 1.95 -17.00 -11.82
N ARG A 125 0.78 -17.26 -12.40
CA ARG A 125 -0.46 -17.52 -11.66
C ARG A 125 -0.37 -18.73 -10.75
N ARG A 126 0.27 -19.82 -11.20
CA ARG A 126 0.53 -20.99 -10.35
C ARG A 126 1.50 -20.69 -9.22
N ARG A 127 2.53 -19.87 -9.50
CA ARG A 127 3.57 -19.54 -8.52
C ARG A 127 3.07 -18.56 -7.46
N TYR A 128 2.37 -17.52 -7.87
CA TYR A 128 2.01 -16.40 -7.01
C TYR A 128 0.54 -16.41 -6.59
N GLY A 129 -0.35 -17.13 -7.27
CA GLY A 129 -1.80 -17.04 -7.04
C GLY A 129 -2.48 -16.09 -8.02
N SER A 130 -3.82 -16.03 -7.97
CA SER A 130 -4.65 -15.24 -8.89
C SER A 130 -5.34 -14.10 -8.18
N GLY A 131 -5.24 -12.88 -8.73
CA GLY A 131 -5.79 -11.66 -8.11
C GLY A 131 -5.06 -11.28 -6.81
N VAL A 132 -5.49 -10.18 -6.19
CA VAL A 132 -4.86 -9.66 -4.96
C VAL A 132 -4.94 -10.67 -3.82
N ALA A 133 -6.12 -11.23 -3.55
CA ALA A 133 -6.29 -12.24 -2.51
C ALA A 133 -5.44 -13.49 -2.75
N GLY A 134 -5.40 -13.99 -3.99
CA GLY A 134 -4.58 -15.15 -4.34
C GLY A 134 -3.10 -14.89 -4.08
N VAL A 135 -2.60 -13.70 -4.42
CA VAL A 135 -1.20 -13.31 -4.17
C VAL A 135 -0.87 -13.19 -2.70
N ILE A 136 -1.75 -12.56 -1.92
CA ILE A 136 -1.53 -12.33 -0.49
C ILE A 136 -1.54 -13.65 0.29
N PHE A 137 -2.47 -14.54 -0.04
CA PHE A 137 -2.64 -15.80 0.68
C PHE A 137 -1.87 -16.97 0.08
N GLN A 138 -1.16 -16.76 -1.02
CA GLN A 138 -0.29 -17.79 -1.57
C GLN A 138 0.77 -18.15 -0.52
N PRO A 139 0.98 -19.45 -0.24
CA PRO A 139 1.92 -19.89 0.78
C PRO A 139 3.31 -19.27 0.59
N GLN A 140 3.92 -18.86 1.70
CA GLN A 140 5.29 -18.33 1.78
C GLN A 140 5.53 -16.95 1.15
N GLN A 141 4.50 -16.25 0.64
CA GLN A 141 4.69 -14.92 0.03
C GLN A 141 4.78 -13.78 1.05
N PHE A 142 3.95 -13.81 2.10
CA PHE A 142 3.75 -12.73 3.08
C PHE A 142 3.62 -13.25 4.51
N ASN A 143 4.52 -14.16 4.89
CA ASN A 143 4.47 -14.86 6.17
C ASN A 143 4.34 -13.94 7.41
N PRO A 144 4.97 -12.75 7.47
CA PRO A 144 4.75 -11.83 8.59
C PRO A 144 3.26 -11.48 8.75
N ALA A 145 2.57 -11.06 7.69
CA ALA A 145 1.16 -10.67 7.78
C ALA A 145 0.18 -11.85 7.91
N VAL A 146 0.41 -12.98 7.22
CA VAL A 146 -0.63 -14.02 7.06
C VAL A 146 -0.48 -15.24 7.98
N SER A 147 0.70 -15.45 8.61
CA SER A 147 0.92 -16.65 9.42
C SER A 147 0.15 -16.59 10.74
N ARG A 148 -0.53 -17.69 11.10
CA ARG A 148 -1.34 -17.80 12.33
C ARG A 148 -0.65 -17.37 13.62
N ARG A 149 0.66 -17.63 13.72
CA ARG A 149 1.50 -17.37 14.90
C ARG A 149 2.34 -16.09 14.79
N SER A 150 2.25 -15.37 13.68
CA SER A 150 3.02 -14.14 13.53
C SER A 150 2.43 -13.04 14.43
N PRO A 151 3.26 -12.26 15.13
CA PRO A 151 2.76 -11.10 15.88
C PRO A 151 2.08 -10.06 14.96
N PHE A 152 2.50 -9.96 13.69
CA PHE A 152 1.95 -9.02 12.71
C PHE A 152 0.63 -9.48 12.08
N ALA A 153 0.18 -10.72 12.35
CA ALA A 153 -1.13 -11.17 11.90
C ALA A 153 -2.28 -10.43 12.61
N ALA A 154 -2.04 -9.91 13.82
CA ALA A 154 -2.99 -9.03 14.50
C ALA A 154 -3.09 -7.67 13.79
N ASP A 155 -1.95 -7.09 13.39
CA ASP A 155 -1.89 -5.84 12.63
C ASP A 155 -2.62 -5.96 11.28
N PHE A 156 -2.56 -7.12 10.63
CA PHE A 156 -3.26 -7.37 9.37
C PHE A 156 -4.80 -7.36 9.53
N LEU A 157 -5.32 -7.84 10.66
CA LEU A 157 -6.75 -7.90 10.93
C LEU A 157 -7.30 -6.65 11.63
N CYS A 158 -6.45 -5.93 12.36
CA CYS A 158 -6.84 -4.78 13.16
C CYS A 158 -5.73 -3.72 13.15
N PRO A 159 -5.65 -2.89 12.09
CA PRO A 159 -4.82 -1.70 12.09
C PRO A 159 -5.23 -0.76 13.23
N GLN A 160 -4.23 -0.21 13.94
CA GLN A 160 -4.44 0.60 15.15
C GLN A 160 -3.76 1.98 15.07
N ASP A 161 -2.77 2.13 14.19
CA ASP A 161 -2.09 3.40 13.93
C ASP A 161 -2.70 4.05 12.68
N ALA A 162 -3.45 5.13 12.89
CA ALA A 162 -4.12 5.84 11.80
C ALA A 162 -3.12 6.44 10.80
N ALA A 163 -1.97 6.95 11.24
CA ALA A 163 -0.99 7.54 10.34
C ALA A 163 -0.38 6.49 9.40
N ALA A 164 0.06 5.37 9.98
CA ALA A 164 0.59 4.25 9.19
C ALA A 164 -0.50 3.61 8.29
N TRP A 165 -1.76 3.56 8.75
CA TRP A 165 -2.88 3.10 7.94
C TRP A 165 -3.11 3.99 6.70
N GLN A 166 -3.09 5.32 6.86
CA GLN A 166 -3.23 6.24 5.74
C GLN A 166 -2.11 6.06 4.70
N LEU A 167 -0.87 5.83 5.15
CA LEU A 167 0.24 5.51 4.25
C LEU A 167 -0.02 4.22 3.47
N ALA A 168 -0.54 3.19 4.14
CA ALA A 168 -0.84 1.90 3.52
C ALA A 168 -1.98 1.98 2.51
N VAL A 169 -3.05 2.73 2.81
CA VAL A 169 -4.17 2.99 1.88
C VAL A 169 -3.68 3.76 0.66
N ALA A 170 -2.91 4.84 0.85
CA ALA A 170 -2.38 5.63 -0.25
C ALA A 170 -1.48 4.79 -1.18
N ALA A 171 -0.61 3.96 -0.59
CA ALA A 171 0.25 3.05 -1.33
C ALA A 171 -0.55 1.97 -2.07
N ALA A 172 -1.54 1.35 -1.41
CA ALA A 172 -2.38 0.32 -2.00
C ALA A 172 -3.21 0.87 -3.17
N GLY A 173 -3.92 1.98 -2.98
CA GLY A 173 -4.73 2.59 -4.04
C GLY A 173 -3.89 3.00 -5.25
N MET A 174 -2.70 3.56 -5.02
CA MET A 174 -1.75 3.85 -6.11
C MET A 174 -1.31 2.58 -6.84
N ALA A 175 -0.86 1.56 -6.10
CA ALA A 175 -0.38 0.32 -6.68
C ALA A 175 -1.48 -0.48 -7.39
N VAL A 176 -2.74 -0.41 -6.95
CA VAL A 176 -3.91 -1.01 -7.63
C VAL A 176 -4.19 -0.29 -8.95
N ARG A 177 -4.24 1.06 -8.93
CA ARG A 177 -4.46 1.86 -10.16
C ARG A 177 -3.35 1.66 -11.20
N GLY A 178 -2.11 1.47 -10.78
CA GLY A 178 -1.02 1.07 -11.67
C GLY A 178 -0.36 2.21 -12.46
N HIS A 179 -0.60 3.47 -12.09
CA HIS A 179 0.05 4.62 -12.73
C HIS A 179 1.48 4.85 -12.20
N ASP A 180 2.34 5.45 -13.02
CA ASP A 180 3.71 5.89 -12.67
C ASP A 180 4.57 4.81 -12.02
N TYR A 181 4.62 3.68 -12.69
CA TYR A 181 5.14 2.45 -12.13
C TYR A 181 6.69 2.46 -12.02
N PRO A 182 7.30 2.44 -10.81
CA PRO A 182 8.70 2.84 -10.60
C PRO A 182 9.74 1.74 -10.86
N LEU A 183 9.33 0.53 -11.25
CA LEU A 183 10.20 -0.65 -11.35
C LEU A 183 10.17 -1.26 -12.77
N LEU A 184 10.25 -0.42 -13.80
CA LEU A 184 10.34 -0.80 -15.22
C LEU A 184 11.71 -0.43 -15.80
N ASP A 185 12.68 -1.34 -15.69
CA ASP A 185 14.09 -1.03 -15.91
C ASP A 185 14.66 -1.73 -17.16
N THR A 186 14.21 -2.95 -17.45
CA THR A 186 14.68 -3.69 -18.63
C THR A 186 13.89 -3.30 -19.89
N PRO A 187 14.47 -3.48 -21.09
CA PRO A 187 13.73 -3.30 -22.34
C PRO A 187 12.47 -4.18 -22.45
N TRP A 188 12.50 -5.38 -21.86
CA TRP A 188 11.33 -6.26 -21.82
C TRP A 188 10.24 -5.67 -20.93
N GLU A 189 10.58 -5.23 -19.72
CA GLU A 189 9.63 -4.65 -18.76
C GLU A 189 8.95 -3.40 -19.35
N ARG A 190 9.73 -2.48 -19.92
CA ARG A 190 9.20 -1.28 -20.58
C ARG A 190 8.28 -1.60 -21.75
N ARG A 191 8.63 -2.59 -22.58
CA ARG A 191 7.81 -2.98 -23.74
C ARG A 191 6.46 -3.56 -23.34
N HIS A 192 6.42 -4.32 -22.24
CA HIS A 192 5.22 -5.05 -21.83
C HIS A 192 4.42 -4.31 -20.74
N GLY A 193 4.97 -3.23 -20.16
CA GLY A 193 4.36 -2.55 -19.02
C GLY A 193 4.26 -3.43 -17.77
N LEU A 194 5.15 -4.42 -17.64
CA LEU A 194 5.16 -5.40 -16.57
C LEU A 194 6.53 -5.38 -15.90
N SER A 195 6.57 -5.54 -14.58
CA SER A 195 7.83 -5.68 -13.84
C SER A 195 8.13 -7.11 -13.49
N LEU A 196 9.42 -7.42 -13.52
CA LEU A 196 9.98 -8.67 -13.05
C LEU A 196 10.50 -8.55 -11.61
N VAL A 197 10.41 -7.38 -10.97
CA VAL A 197 10.72 -7.17 -9.55
C VAL A 197 9.58 -7.71 -8.69
N VAL A 198 9.74 -8.95 -8.25
CA VAL A 198 8.67 -9.75 -7.61
C VAL A 198 9.05 -10.29 -6.25
N ASN A 199 10.30 -10.16 -5.83
CA ASN A 199 10.76 -10.61 -4.52
C ASN A 199 11.30 -9.42 -3.74
N PHE A 200 11.04 -9.40 -2.45
CA PHE A 200 11.57 -8.40 -1.54
C PHE A 200 11.94 -9.04 -0.21
N TYR A 201 12.92 -8.42 0.46
CA TYR A 201 13.44 -8.86 1.74
C TYR A 201 13.65 -7.65 2.64
N TYR A 202 13.41 -7.83 3.94
CA TYR A 202 13.49 -6.77 4.93
C TYR A 202 14.69 -7.02 5.84
N PRO A 203 15.88 -6.42 5.58
CA PRO A 203 17.11 -6.76 6.29
C PRO A 203 17.05 -6.50 7.81
N GLN A 204 16.20 -5.55 8.21
CA GLN A 204 16.09 -5.08 9.60
C GLN A 204 14.84 -5.59 10.30
N SER A 205 14.05 -6.45 9.64
CA SER A 205 12.90 -7.08 10.29
C SER A 205 13.38 -7.96 11.46
N ALA A 206 12.60 -8.00 12.54
CA ALA A 206 12.85 -8.94 13.64
C ALA A 206 12.82 -10.42 13.20
N GLN A 207 12.25 -10.71 12.03
CA GLN A 207 12.21 -12.05 11.43
C GLN A 207 13.34 -12.33 10.44
N ALA A 208 14.20 -11.32 10.16
CA ALA A 208 15.34 -11.46 9.28
C ALA A 208 16.39 -12.41 9.87
N ARG A 209 17.02 -13.23 9.04
CA ARG A 209 18.11 -14.14 9.45
C ARG A 209 19.51 -13.53 9.25
N GLY A 210 19.56 -12.29 8.76
CA GLY A 210 20.77 -11.59 8.37
C GLY A 210 20.46 -10.47 7.38
N PRO A 211 21.50 -9.75 6.90
CA PRO A 211 21.31 -8.59 6.02
C PRO A 211 20.90 -8.97 4.59
N LEU A 212 21.19 -10.21 4.17
CA LEU A 212 20.87 -10.72 2.83
C LEU A 212 19.71 -11.70 2.89
N ALA A 213 18.93 -11.74 1.81
CA ALA A 213 17.87 -12.74 1.70
C ALA A 213 18.49 -14.14 1.63
N PRO A 214 17.86 -15.19 2.22
CA PRO A 214 18.40 -16.56 2.18
C PRO A 214 18.58 -17.14 0.78
N TRP A 215 17.86 -16.59 -0.21
CA TRP A 215 17.91 -16.96 -1.62
C TRP A 215 18.75 -15.98 -2.47
N GLU A 216 19.44 -15.02 -1.85
CA GLU A 216 20.35 -14.13 -2.58
C GLU A 216 21.51 -14.94 -3.16
N GLY A 217 21.78 -14.77 -4.46
CA GLY A 217 22.74 -15.59 -5.22
C GLY A 217 22.18 -16.90 -5.78
N SER A 218 20.89 -17.21 -5.53
CA SER A 218 20.22 -18.32 -6.23
C SER A 218 19.93 -17.98 -7.70
N ALA A 219 19.94 -19.00 -8.56
CA ALA A 219 19.63 -18.81 -9.97
C ALA A 219 18.19 -18.30 -10.18
N GLY A 220 18.01 -17.34 -11.09
CA GLY A 220 16.70 -16.84 -11.50
C GLY A 220 16.21 -15.60 -10.75
N LEU A 221 16.93 -15.10 -9.73
CA LEU A 221 16.66 -13.82 -9.09
C LEU A 221 17.94 -12.99 -8.96
N SER A 222 17.86 -11.71 -9.31
CA SER A 222 18.95 -10.74 -9.17
C SER A 222 18.53 -9.60 -8.26
N PHE A 223 19.41 -9.21 -7.33
CA PHE A 223 19.21 -8.00 -6.52
C PHE A 223 19.34 -6.77 -7.43
N ILE A 224 18.41 -5.82 -7.36
CA ILE A 224 18.39 -4.67 -8.28
C ILE A 224 19.33 -3.52 -7.86
N GLY A 225 19.99 -3.62 -6.71
CA GLY A 225 20.76 -2.50 -6.15
C GLY A 225 19.91 -1.52 -5.37
N GLU A 226 20.43 -0.30 -5.20
CA GLU A 226 19.66 0.82 -4.66
C GLU A 226 18.62 1.28 -5.68
N PRO A 227 17.33 1.42 -5.30
CA PRO A 227 16.33 1.91 -6.23
C PRO A 227 16.62 3.33 -6.70
N GLU A 228 16.53 3.57 -8.01
CA GLU A 228 16.71 4.92 -8.59
C GLU A 228 15.55 5.86 -8.26
N SER A 229 14.34 5.30 -8.08
CA SER A 229 13.15 6.08 -7.75
C SER A 229 13.19 6.56 -6.29
N VAL A 230 13.03 7.87 -6.10
CA VAL A 230 12.89 8.51 -4.78
C VAL A 230 11.65 8.03 -4.01
N ASP A 231 10.69 7.42 -4.71
CA ASP A 231 9.46 6.90 -4.11
C ASP A 231 9.63 5.50 -3.52
N LEU A 232 10.78 4.86 -3.74
CA LEU A 232 11.14 3.56 -3.20
C LEU A 232 12.13 3.70 -2.04
N PRO A 233 12.09 2.75 -1.08
CA PRO A 233 12.94 2.83 0.10
C PRO A 233 14.36 2.39 -0.27
N PRO A 234 15.39 2.85 0.47
CA PRO A 234 16.75 2.38 0.25
C PRO A 234 16.86 0.87 0.51
N ALA A 235 17.83 0.21 -0.12
CA ALA A 235 17.99 -1.24 -0.02
C ALA A 235 18.31 -1.71 1.41
N ALA A 236 18.84 -0.82 2.25
CA ALA A 236 19.03 -1.07 3.69
C ALA A 236 17.70 -1.33 4.44
N ARG A 237 16.55 -0.84 3.92
CA ARG A 237 15.22 -1.05 4.51
C ARG A 237 14.46 -2.15 3.79
N VAL A 238 14.41 -2.12 2.45
CA VAL A 238 13.78 -3.14 1.63
C VAL A 238 14.68 -3.46 0.43
N ARG A 239 15.16 -4.70 0.35
CA ARG A 239 15.90 -5.20 -0.82
C ARG A 239 14.91 -5.73 -1.83
N PHE A 240 15.02 -5.30 -3.08
CA PHE A 240 14.17 -5.75 -4.18
C PHE A 240 14.92 -6.68 -5.14
N TYR A 241 14.25 -7.72 -5.62
CA TYR A 241 14.84 -8.73 -6.49
C TYR A 241 13.99 -8.96 -7.74
N ARG A 242 14.67 -8.99 -8.88
CA ARG A 242 14.13 -9.14 -10.22
C ARG A 242 14.32 -10.55 -10.74
N LEU A 243 13.32 -11.12 -11.40
CA LEU A 243 13.50 -12.34 -12.17
C LEU A 243 14.53 -12.09 -13.29
N GLU A 244 15.55 -12.93 -13.39
CA GLU A 244 16.57 -12.79 -14.44
C GLU A 244 15.98 -12.97 -15.85
N ARG A 245 14.87 -13.72 -15.94
CA ARG A 245 14.14 -13.97 -17.18
C ARG A 245 12.64 -13.83 -16.93
N PRO A 246 11.88 -13.34 -17.93
CA PRO A 246 10.42 -13.38 -17.87
C PRO A 246 9.91 -14.82 -17.70
N PRO A 247 8.68 -14.99 -17.17
CA PRO A 247 8.00 -16.28 -17.21
C PRO A 247 8.04 -16.91 -18.61
N ALA A 248 8.39 -18.20 -18.71
CA ALA A 248 8.70 -18.85 -19.98
C ALA A 248 7.51 -18.83 -20.98
N ASP A 249 6.28 -18.83 -20.47
CA ASP A 249 5.05 -18.73 -21.26
C ASP A 249 4.84 -17.32 -21.85
N LEU A 250 5.46 -16.28 -21.30
CA LEU A 250 5.50 -14.93 -21.90
C LEU A 250 6.68 -14.75 -22.85
N ASP A 251 7.83 -15.35 -22.52
CA ASP A 251 9.02 -15.30 -23.38
C ASP A 251 8.78 -16.03 -24.72
N THR A 252 8.11 -17.20 -24.68
CA THR A 252 7.76 -17.96 -25.89
C THR A 252 6.75 -17.22 -26.76
N ALA A 253 5.81 -16.48 -26.15
CA ALA A 253 4.85 -15.66 -26.88
C ALA A 253 5.54 -14.50 -27.61
N ALA A 254 6.56 -13.88 -27.01
CA ALA A 254 7.35 -12.82 -27.61
C ALA A 254 8.22 -13.29 -28.80
N ARG A 255 8.55 -14.59 -28.86
CA ARG A 255 9.36 -15.18 -29.95
C ARG A 255 8.57 -15.66 -31.16
N ARG A 256 7.23 -15.63 -31.13
CA ARG A 256 6.43 -15.99 -32.32
C ARG A 256 6.48 -14.82 -33.33
N PRO A 257 6.93 -15.04 -34.58
CA PRO A 257 6.82 -14.03 -35.61
C PRO A 257 5.35 -13.71 -35.88
N SER A 258 5.04 -12.44 -36.16
CA SER A 258 3.72 -12.04 -36.64
C SER A 258 3.36 -12.88 -37.88
N PRO A 259 2.13 -13.39 -37.99
CA PRO A 259 1.71 -14.09 -39.20
C PRO A 259 1.90 -13.15 -40.39
N PRO A 260 2.38 -13.64 -41.54
CA PRO A 260 2.52 -12.81 -42.72
C PRO A 260 1.14 -12.20 -43.01
N ALA A 261 1.12 -10.88 -43.25
CA ALA A 261 -0.09 -10.18 -43.64
C ALA A 261 -0.71 -10.97 -44.80
N ALA A 262 -1.98 -11.34 -44.64
CA ALA A 262 -2.73 -12.04 -45.68
C ALA A 262 -2.70 -11.17 -46.94
N GLY A 263 -1.78 -11.49 -47.84
CA GLY A 263 -1.65 -10.84 -49.13
C GLY A 263 -2.87 -11.20 -49.95
N GLY A 264 -3.76 -10.23 -50.12
CA GLY A 264 -4.86 -10.34 -51.06
C GLY A 264 -4.35 -10.53 -52.47
N ARG A 265 -4.81 -11.60 -53.12
CA ARG A 265 -5.05 -11.68 -54.55
C ARG A 265 -6.33 -12.47 -54.77
#